data_AF-A0A8C9G1V9-F1
#
_entry.id   AF-A0A8C9G1V9-F1
#
_cell.length_a   1.000
_cell.length_b   1.000
_cell.length_c   1.000
_cell.angle_alpha   90.00
_cell.angle_beta   90.00
_cell.angle_gamma   90.00
#
_symmetry.space_group_name_H-M   'P 1'
#
loop_
_entity.id
_entity.type
_entity.pdbx_description
1 polymer ?
#
loop_
_entity_poly.entity_id
_entity_poly.type
_entity_poly.pdbx_seq_one_letter_code
_entity_poly.pdbx_strand_id
1 'polypeptide(L)'
;GEIMAVILDGRKSIEHYTFNSLLFLELYILLEYFVEEYFDQNPISQMGLIVTKSKRAEKMTELSGNPKKHIAALKKAVDMNCQGEPSLYNSLNLAMQTLKHMPGHTSREVLIVFSSLTTCDPANIYELIKSLKAVKIRVSVIGLSAEVRVCTVLTRETGGMYVRFFELFVCSVIRQLENNSEPCLTLDGYFCPQCRAKYCELPVECKVCGLTLVSAPHLARSYHHLFPLDAFQEVPLEEYQGERCCQGCQAEIKDQNVYICKTCKNAFCVECDVFVHDSLHCCPGCIHEHPAPVSV
;
A
#
# COMPACT_ATOMS: atom_id res chain seq x y z
N GLY A 1 -1.48 -11.68 -5.46
CA GLY A 1 -1.44 -10.45 -6.24
C GLY A 1 -2.64 -9.65 -5.85
N GLU A 2 -2.40 -8.52 -5.19
CA GLU A 2 -3.47 -7.62 -4.77
C GLU A 2 -3.75 -6.64 -5.89
N ILE A 3 -5.01 -6.34 -6.10
CA ILE A 3 -5.44 -5.46 -7.18
C ILE A 3 -6.21 -4.32 -6.55
N MET A 4 -5.61 -3.14 -6.56
CA MET A 4 -6.13 -1.97 -5.89
C MET A 4 -6.56 -0.92 -6.91
N ALA A 5 -7.85 -0.57 -6.91
CA ALA A 5 -8.34 0.61 -7.62
C ALA A 5 -8.45 1.79 -6.66
N VAL A 6 -7.70 2.86 -6.90
CA VAL A 6 -7.81 4.10 -6.11
C VAL A 6 -8.78 5.05 -6.81
N ILE A 7 -9.86 5.41 -6.14
CA ILE A 7 -10.88 6.34 -6.64
C ILE A 7 -10.65 7.70 -5.96
N LEU A 8 -10.35 8.72 -6.76
CA LEU A 8 -10.14 10.09 -6.30
C LEU A 8 -11.38 10.94 -6.54
N ASP A 9 -11.87 11.60 -5.49
CA ASP A 9 -12.88 12.65 -5.61
C ASP A 9 -12.26 13.92 -6.21
N GLY A 10 -12.61 14.21 -7.46
CA GLY A 10 -12.16 15.36 -8.22
C GLY A 10 -12.99 16.62 -7.94
N ARG A 11 -13.44 16.84 -6.71
CA ARG A 11 -14.01 18.11 -6.30
C ARG A 11 -12.92 19.00 -5.68
N LYS A 12 -12.63 20.13 -6.31
CA LYS A 12 -12.20 21.32 -5.55
C LYS A 12 -13.45 21.84 -4.85
N SER A 13 -13.69 21.50 -3.59
CA SER A 13 -14.65 22.24 -2.76
C SER A 13 -14.06 23.62 -2.47
N ILE A 14 -14.03 24.47 -3.50
CA ILE A 14 -13.65 25.88 -3.44
C ILE A 14 -14.88 26.67 -3.86
N GLU A 15 -15.76 26.90 -2.90
CA GLU A 15 -16.42 28.20 -2.79
C GLU A 15 -16.28 28.61 -1.34
N HIS A 16 -15.54 29.70 -1.13
CA HIS A 16 -15.12 30.33 0.13
C HIS A 16 -13.79 29.83 0.73
N TYR A 17 -12.77 30.69 0.59
CA TYR A 17 -11.52 30.77 1.35
C TYR A 17 -11.53 29.98 2.66
N THR A 18 -11.13 28.72 2.61
CA THR A 18 -10.90 27.86 3.78
C THR A 18 -9.72 26.94 3.48
N PHE A 19 -9.11 26.40 4.54
CA PHE A 19 -8.03 25.39 4.65
C PHE A 19 -7.93 24.28 3.56
N ASN A 20 -8.88 24.15 2.64
CA ASN A 20 -9.09 23.05 1.68
C ASN A 20 -8.17 23.04 0.45
N SER A 21 -7.59 24.17 0.02
CA SER A 21 -6.71 24.16 -1.17
C SER A 21 -5.35 23.50 -0.90
N LEU A 22 -4.82 23.65 0.32
CA LEU A 22 -3.56 23.02 0.75
C LEU A 22 -3.73 21.51 0.98
N LEU A 23 -4.85 21.12 1.61
CA LEU A 23 -5.19 19.71 1.87
C LEU A 23 -5.26 18.87 0.59
N PHE A 24 -5.74 19.47 -0.51
CA PHE A 24 -5.79 18.78 -1.80
C PHE A 24 -4.40 18.55 -2.38
N LEU A 25 -3.48 19.51 -2.27
CA LEU A 25 -2.10 19.30 -2.73
C LEU A 25 -1.37 18.26 -1.85
N GLU A 26 -1.54 18.35 -0.53
CA GLU A 26 -0.99 17.40 0.44
C GLU A 26 -1.50 15.97 0.20
N LEU A 27 -2.79 15.81 -0.16
CA LEU A 27 -3.35 14.51 -0.51
C LEU A 27 -2.66 13.89 -1.72
N TYR A 28 -2.42 14.66 -2.78
CA TYR A 28 -1.76 14.11 -3.98
C TYR A 28 -0.30 13.74 -3.69
N ILE A 29 0.40 14.53 -2.87
CA ILE A 29 1.75 14.19 -2.40
C ILE A 29 1.73 12.89 -1.58
N LEU A 30 0.77 12.74 -0.67
CA LEU A 30 0.61 11.53 0.12
C LEU A 30 0.27 10.31 -0.75
N LEU A 31 -0.54 10.50 -1.80
CA LEU A 31 -0.86 9.45 -2.76
C LEU A 31 0.34 9.06 -3.61
N GLU A 32 1.20 10.00 -4.01
CA GLU A 32 2.46 9.69 -4.70
C GLU A 32 3.35 8.81 -3.82
N TYR A 33 3.51 9.18 -2.54
CA TYR A 33 4.26 8.37 -1.58
C TYR A 33 3.62 6.99 -1.36
N PHE A 34 2.31 6.94 -1.20
CA PHE A 34 1.57 5.68 -1.06
C PHE A 34 1.75 4.75 -2.25
N VAL A 35 1.79 5.29 -3.48
CA VAL A 35 2.07 4.48 -4.67
C VAL A 35 3.47 3.87 -4.59
N GLU A 36 4.49 4.67 -4.24
CA GLU A 36 5.87 4.19 -4.09
C GLU A 36 5.96 3.11 -3.01
N GLU A 37 5.45 3.38 -1.81
CA GLU A 37 5.49 2.45 -0.68
C GLU A 37 4.68 1.18 -0.97
N TYR A 38 3.49 1.30 -1.57
CA TYR A 38 2.67 0.15 -1.93
C TYR A 38 3.38 -0.78 -2.91
N PHE A 39 4.03 -0.25 -3.95
CA PHE A 39 4.79 -1.06 -4.89
C PHE A 39 6.12 -1.55 -4.30
N ASP A 40 6.67 -0.84 -3.31
CA ASP A 40 7.80 -1.32 -2.53
C ASP A 40 7.39 -2.56 -1.73
N GLN A 41 6.29 -2.53 -0.97
CA GLN A 41 5.87 -3.70 -0.17
C GLN A 41 5.21 -4.80 -0.99
N ASN A 42 4.50 -4.43 -2.06
CA ASN A 42 3.72 -5.33 -2.90
C ASN A 42 4.13 -5.23 -4.37
N PRO A 43 5.36 -5.63 -4.74
CA PRO A 43 5.84 -5.57 -6.10
C PRO A 43 4.89 -6.27 -7.08
N ILE A 44 4.39 -7.46 -6.78
CA ILE A 44 3.55 -8.24 -7.71
C ILE A 44 2.11 -7.75 -7.85
N SER A 45 1.74 -6.74 -7.09
CA SER A 45 0.40 -6.17 -7.11
C SER A 45 0.22 -5.25 -8.32
N GLN A 46 -1.03 -4.95 -8.64
CA GLN A 46 -1.35 -4.01 -9.71
C GLN A 46 -2.23 -2.89 -9.14
N MET A 47 -2.03 -1.68 -9.63
CA MET A 47 -2.81 -0.50 -9.24
C MET A 47 -3.48 0.13 -10.45
N GLY A 48 -4.66 0.69 -10.27
CA GLY A 48 -5.33 1.54 -11.25
C GLY A 48 -5.89 2.80 -10.58
N LEU A 49 -5.77 3.95 -11.25
CA LEU A 49 -6.32 5.22 -10.75
C LEU A 49 -7.57 5.59 -11.53
N ILE A 50 -8.66 5.86 -10.80
CA ILE A 50 -9.93 6.36 -11.32
C ILE A 50 -10.18 7.72 -10.68
N VAL A 51 -10.50 8.72 -11.48
CA VAL A 51 -10.93 10.04 -10.98
C VAL A 51 -12.40 10.22 -11.24
N THR A 52 -13.08 10.84 -10.28
CA THR A 52 -14.49 11.16 -10.40
C THR A 52 -14.63 12.67 -10.55
N LYS A 53 -15.19 13.15 -11.67
CA LYS A 53 -15.48 14.57 -11.88
C LYS A 53 -16.77 14.74 -12.66
N SER A 54 -17.50 15.84 -12.43
CA SER A 54 -18.69 16.18 -13.22
C SER A 54 -19.70 15.02 -13.36
N LYS A 55 -19.95 14.31 -12.26
CA LYS A 55 -20.87 13.13 -12.17
C LYS A 55 -20.44 11.94 -13.02
N ARG A 56 -19.20 11.90 -13.49
CA ARG A 56 -18.61 10.83 -14.32
C ARG A 56 -17.38 10.24 -13.64
N ALA A 57 -17.09 9.00 -13.99
CA ALA A 57 -15.87 8.31 -13.62
C ALA A 57 -14.96 8.18 -14.84
N GLU A 58 -13.72 8.63 -14.73
CA GLU A 58 -12.71 8.56 -15.77
C GLU A 58 -11.52 7.76 -15.24
N LYS A 59 -11.04 6.80 -16.03
CA LYS A 59 -9.85 6.04 -15.67
C LYS A 59 -8.62 6.88 -16.05
N MET A 60 -7.86 7.31 -15.04
CA MET A 60 -6.61 8.04 -15.24
C MET A 60 -5.47 7.12 -15.67
N THR A 61 -5.39 5.95 -15.05
CA THR A 61 -4.42 4.92 -15.39
C THR A 61 -5.07 3.55 -15.41
N GLU A 62 -4.72 2.77 -16.43
CA GLU A 62 -5.04 1.35 -16.49
C GLU A 62 -4.35 0.56 -15.39
N LEU A 63 -4.93 -0.59 -15.05
CA LEU A 63 -4.39 -1.52 -14.08
C LEU A 63 -2.98 -1.96 -14.52
N SER A 64 -1.95 -1.55 -13.77
CA SER A 64 -0.55 -1.86 -14.10
C SER A 64 0.33 -1.97 -12.86
N GLY A 65 1.50 -2.58 -13.01
CA GLY A 65 2.51 -2.70 -11.96
C GLY A 65 3.59 -1.61 -11.97
N ASN A 66 3.47 -0.59 -12.83
CA ASN A 66 4.51 0.43 -13.00
C ASN A 66 4.18 1.69 -12.16
N PRO A 67 4.91 1.95 -11.05
CA PRO A 67 4.66 3.09 -10.18
C PRO A 67 4.85 4.43 -10.90
N LYS A 68 5.86 4.56 -11.78
CA LYS A 68 6.16 5.82 -12.48
C LYS A 68 4.98 6.31 -13.32
N LYS A 69 4.23 5.40 -13.93
CA LYS A 69 3.03 5.72 -14.71
C LYS A 69 1.92 6.31 -13.83
N HIS A 70 1.73 5.76 -12.64
CA HIS A 70 0.73 6.23 -11.69
C HIS A 70 1.13 7.58 -11.07
N ILE A 71 2.40 7.74 -10.67
CA ILE A 71 2.95 9.00 -10.14
C ILE A 71 2.85 10.11 -11.19
N ALA A 72 3.22 9.85 -12.45
CA ALA A 72 3.08 10.84 -13.52
C ALA A 72 1.62 11.27 -13.75
N ALA A 73 0.67 10.34 -13.59
CA ALA A 73 -0.75 10.66 -13.67
C ALA A 73 -1.22 11.51 -12.49
N LEU A 74 -0.77 11.21 -11.27
CA LEU A 74 -1.06 12.01 -10.07
C LEU A 74 -0.53 13.44 -10.20
N LYS A 75 0.74 13.62 -10.62
CA LYS A 75 1.33 14.93 -10.90
C LYS A 75 0.51 15.73 -11.91
N LYS A 76 0.06 15.06 -12.98
CA LYS A 76 -0.82 15.69 -13.98
C LYS A 76 -2.21 16.05 -13.44
N ALA A 77 -2.73 15.31 -12.46
CA ALA A 77 -4.03 15.59 -11.86
C ALA A 77 -4.03 16.80 -10.92
N VAL A 78 -2.88 17.18 -10.34
CA VAL A 78 -2.77 18.41 -9.54
C VAL A 78 -3.20 19.63 -10.38
N ASP A 79 -2.80 19.65 -11.65
CA ASP A 79 -3.15 20.72 -12.61
C ASP A 79 -4.55 20.56 -13.21
N MET A 80 -5.25 19.45 -12.97
CA MET A 80 -6.59 19.25 -13.50
C MET A 80 -7.61 20.10 -12.74
N ASN A 81 -8.38 20.89 -13.49
CA ASN A 81 -9.55 21.58 -12.96
C ASN A 81 -10.66 20.58 -12.64
N CYS A 82 -10.60 20.14 -11.39
CA CYS A 82 -11.54 19.29 -10.69
C CYS A 82 -12.86 20.05 -10.44
N GLN A 83 -13.80 19.96 -11.40
CA GLN A 83 -15.12 20.60 -11.36
C GLN A 83 -16.26 19.58 -11.35
N GLY A 84 -17.36 19.97 -10.70
CA GLY A 84 -18.60 19.20 -10.60
C GLY A 84 -18.65 18.26 -9.38
N GLU A 85 -19.77 17.56 -9.26
CA GLU A 85 -20.05 16.67 -8.12
C GLU A 85 -19.51 15.25 -8.38
N PRO A 86 -19.08 14.51 -7.36
CA PRO A 86 -18.68 13.12 -7.52
C PRO A 86 -19.87 12.19 -7.75
N SER A 87 -19.63 11.08 -8.45
CA SER A 87 -20.52 9.93 -8.57
C SER A 87 -19.80 8.65 -8.15
N LEU A 88 -20.11 8.15 -6.96
CA LEU A 88 -19.60 6.86 -6.47
C LEU A 88 -20.08 5.68 -7.31
N TYR A 89 -21.33 5.72 -7.78
CA TYR A 89 -21.92 4.64 -8.58
C TYR A 89 -21.11 4.40 -9.86
N ASN A 90 -20.81 5.46 -10.61
CA ASN A 90 -20.05 5.33 -11.85
C ASN A 90 -18.63 4.82 -11.61
N SER A 91 -17.98 5.29 -10.54
CA SER A 91 -16.60 4.89 -10.20
C SER A 91 -16.52 3.44 -9.73
N LEU A 92 -17.45 3.02 -8.87
CA LEU A 92 -17.56 1.64 -8.40
C LEU A 92 -17.96 0.69 -9.52
N ASN A 93 -18.86 1.10 -10.42
CA ASN A 93 -19.23 0.27 -11.57
C ASN A 93 -18.05 0.08 -12.53
N LEU A 94 -17.29 1.15 -12.80
CA LEU A 94 -16.07 1.08 -13.63
C LEU A 94 -14.98 0.19 -12.98
N ALA A 95 -14.78 0.33 -11.67
CA ALA A 95 -13.87 -0.52 -10.91
C ALA A 95 -14.32 -1.99 -10.94
N MET A 96 -15.61 -2.26 -10.70
CA MET A 96 -16.18 -3.60 -10.75
C MET A 96 -16.01 -4.25 -12.12
N GLN A 97 -16.27 -3.52 -13.22
CA GLN A 97 -16.07 -4.02 -14.58
C GLN A 97 -14.62 -4.39 -14.84
N THR A 98 -13.67 -3.59 -14.35
CA THR A 98 -12.23 -3.88 -14.48
C THR A 98 -11.83 -5.11 -13.64
N LEU A 99 -12.30 -5.20 -12.39
CA LEU A 99 -11.90 -6.25 -11.45
C LEU A 99 -12.61 -7.59 -11.67
N LYS A 100 -13.78 -7.61 -12.33
CA LYS A 100 -14.57 -8.83 -12.58
C LYS A 100 -13.83 -9.85 -13.43
N HIS A 101 -12.95 -9.40 -14.33
CA HIS A 101 -12.16 -10.28 -15.21
C HIS A 101 -10.94 -10.90 -14.53
N MET A 102 -10.58 -10.42 -13.33
CA MET A 102 -9.41 -10.93 -12.62
C MET A 102 -9.68 -12.31 -12.01
N PRO A 103 -8.68 -13.18 -11.86
CA PRO A 103 -8.87 -14.52 -11.32
C PRO A 103 -9.48 -14.51 -9.90
N GLY A 104 -10.14 -15.60 -9.50
CA GLY A 104 -10.76 -15.69 -8.17
C GLY A 104 -9.77 -15.79 -7.00
N HIS A 105 -8.49 -16.04 -7.27
CA HIS A 105 -7.43 -16.16 -6.26
C HIS A 105 -6.74 -14.82 -5.93
N THR A 106 -7.05 -13.75 -6.65
CA THR A 106 -6.51 -12.41 -6.36
C THR A 106 -7.45 -11.68 -5.40
N SER A 107 -6.89 -10.99 -4.40
CA SER A 107 -7.64 -10.02 -3.62
C SER A 107 -8.01 -8.83 -4.50
N ARG A 108 -9.29 -8.45 -4.48
CA ARG A 108 -9.85 -7.35 -5.25
C ARG A 108 -10.22 -6.25 -4.29
N GLU A 109 -9.42 -5.21 -4.26
CA GLU A 109 -9.55 -4.13 -3.31
C GLU A 109 -9.81 -2.81 -4.03
N VAL A 110 -10.64 -1.95 -3.43
CA VAL A 110 -10.92 -0.61 -3.93
C VAL A 110 -10.73 0.35 -2.77
N LEU A 111 -9.86 1.33 -2.95
CA LEU A 111 -9.61 2.40 -2.00
C LEU A 111 -10.25 3.68 -2.54
N ILE A 112 -11.22 4.23 -1.83
CA ILE A 112 -11.87 5.48 -2.22
C ILE A 112 -11.35 6.60 -1.32
N VAL A 113 -10.78 7.64 -1.91
CA VAL A 113 -10.52 8.89 -1.20
C VAL A 113 -11.67 9.84 -1.50
N PHE A 114 -12.52 10.04 -0.49
CA PHE A 114 -13.75 10.79 -0.60
C PHE A 114 -13.67 12.11 0.16
N SER A 115 -13.75 13.22 -0.56
CA SER A 115 -13.67 14.57 0.03
C SER A 115 -15.05 15.21 0.22
N SER A 116 -16.01 14.88 -0.65
CA SER A 116 -17.36 15.43 -0.61
C SER A 116 -18.21 14.84 0.52
N LEU A 117 -19.26 15.58 0.91
CA LEU A 117 -20.30 15.09 1.83
C LEU A 117 -21.47 14.42 1.10
N THR A 118 -21.57 14.64 -0.21
CA THR A 118 -22.65 14.17 -1.06
C THR A 118 -22.09 13.43 -2.27
N THR A 119 -22.85 12.47 -2.76
CA THR A 119 -22.62 11.77 -4.03
C THR A 119 -23.84 11.96 -4.91
N CYS A 120 -23.62 12.14 -6.21
CA CYS A 120 -24.67 12.40 -7.19
C CYS A 120 -24.71 11.29 -8.22
N ASP A 121 -25.46 10.25 -7.89
CA ASP A 121 -25.47 9.00 -8.64
C ASP A 121 -26.74 8.84 -9.50
N PRO A 122 -26.63 8.27 -10.71
CA PRO A 122 -27.77 8.09 -11.62
C PRO A 122 -28.69 6.93 -11.23
N ALA A 123 -28.22 6.03 -10.37
CA ALA A 123 -28.92 4.79 -10.00
C ALA A 123 -28.70 4.44 -8.53
N ASN A 124 -29.40 3.42 -8.04
CA ASN A 124 -29.37 3.02 -6.64
C ASN A 124 -28.04 2.32 -6.28
N ILE A 125 -27.22 3.00 -5.48
CA ILE A 125 -25.93 2.48 -5.01
C ILE A 125 -26.06 1.23 -4.12
N TYR A 126 -27.18 1.04 -3.41
CA TYR A 126 -27.37 -0.13 -2.55
C TYR A 126 -27.47 -1.46 -3.34
N GLU A 127 -27.97 -1.41 -4.58
CA GLU A 127 -27.96 -2.59 -5.48
C GLU A 127 -26.55 -2.88 -5.99
N LEU A 128 -25.77 -1.83 -6.26
CA LEU A 128 -24.37 -1.97 -6.62
C LEU A 128 -23.54 -2.55 -5.47
N ILE A 129 -23.79 -2.15 -4.22
CA ILE A 129 -23.13 -2.72 -3.03
C ILE A 129 -23.37 -4.24 -2.95
N LYS A 130 -24.60 -4.69 -3.19
CA LYS A 130 -24.93 -6.14 -3.24
C LYS A 130 -24.16 -6.84 -4.37
N SER A 131 -24.04 -6.19 -5.52
CA SER A 131 -23.29 -6.70 -6.67
C SER A 131 -21.79 -6.82 -6.37
N LEU A 132 -21.19 -5.82 -5.73
CA LEU A 132 -19.79 -5.82 -5.29
C LEU A 132 -19.50 -6.96 -4.30
N LYS A 133 -20.41 -7.17 -3.34
CA LYS A 133 -20.34 -8.29 -2.38
C LYS A 133 -20.39 -9.64 -3.08
N ALA A 134 -21.27 -9.81 -4.08
CA ALA A 134 -21.36 -11.05 -4.85
C ALA A 134 -20.07 -11.34 -5.66
N VAL A 135 -19.38 -10.29 -6.13
CA VAL A 135 -18.10 -10.40 -6.86
C VAL A 135 -16.89 -10.48 -5.91
N LYS A 136 -17.10 -10.47 -4.59
CA LYS A 136 -16.05 -10.50 -3.55
C LYS A 136 -15.04 -9.36 -3.70
N ILE A 137 -15.54 -8.15 -3.98
CA ILE A 137 -14.72 -6.94 -4.01
C ILE A 137 -14.82 -6.25 -2.65
N ARG A 138 -13.68 -6.01 -2.01
CA ARG A 138 -13.57 -5.28 -0.74
C ARG A 138 -13.39 -3.80 -1.03
N VAL A 139 -14.18 -2.93 -0.40
CA VAL A 139 -14.10 -1.48 -0.61
C VAL A 139 -13.82 -0.76 0.71
N SER A 140 -12.71 -0.03 0.75
CA SER A 140 -12.31 0.83 1.87
C SER A 140 -12.40 2.30 1.47
N VAL A 141 -12.76 3.17 2.41
CA VAL A 141 -12.99 4.60 2.17
C VAL A 141 -12.19 5.43 3.17
N ILE A 142 -11.45 6.40 2.66
CA ILE A 142 -10.82 7.47 3.44
C ILE A 142 -11.67 8.73 3.23
N GLY A 143 -12.39 9.15 4.27
CA GLY A 143 -13.20 10.36 4.26
C GLY A 143 -12.41 11.57 4.78
N LEU A 144 -12.25 12.61 3.96
CA LEU A 144 -11.54 13.84 4.35
C LEU A 144 -12.41 14.81 5.17
N SER A 145 -13.73 14.77 4.95
CA SER A 145 -14.71 15.65 5.60
C SER A 145 -15.49 14.91 6.69
N ALA A 146 -16.79 15.14 6.80
CA ALA A 146 -17.66 14.41 7.72
C ALA A 146 -17.98 12.98 7.20
N GLU A 147 -18.45 12.14 8.11
CA GLU A 147 -18.84 10.77 7.81
C GLU A 147 -20.06 10.73 6.88
N VAL A 148 -19.94 10.01 5.76
CA VAL A 148 -21.04 9.82 4.81
C VAL A 148 -21.66 8.44 5.00
N ARG A 149 -22.94 8.42 5.42
CA ARG A 149 -23.67 7.19 5.77
C ARG A 149 -23.59 6.10 4.69
N VAL A 150 -23.68 6.48 3.42
CA VAL A 150 -23.60 5.54 2.29
C VAL A 150 -22.23 4.85 2.24
N CYS A 151 -21.15 5.58 2.46
CA CYS A 151 -19.79 5.05 2.50
C CYS A 151 -19.59 4.11 3.70
N THR A 152 -20.15 4.42 4.88
CA THR A 152 -20.11 3.53 6.05
C THR A 152 -20.84 2.21 5.80
N VAL A 153 -21.98 2.25 5.10
CA VAL A 153 -22.71 1.03 4.72
C VAL A 153 -21.94 0.23 3.67
N LEU A 154 -21.35 0.90 2.67
CA LEU A 154 -20.54 0.29 1.62
C LEU A 154 -19.35 -0.48 2.22
N THR A 155 -18.57 0.13 3.11
CA THR A 155 -17.40 -0.51 3.72
C THR A 155 -17.82 -1.70 4.59
N ARG A 156 -18.87 -1.54 5.40
CA ARG A 156 -19.42 -2.62 6.25
C ARG A 156 -19.93 -3.82 5.44
N GLU A 157 -20.64 -3.59 4.35
CA GLU A 157 -21.21 -4.68 3.53
C GLU A 157 -20.16 -5.40 2.68
N THR A 158 -19.09 -4.70 2.29
CA THR A 158 -18.00 -5.26 1.47
C THR A 158 -16.82 -5.79 2.29
N GLY A 159 -16.81 -5.58 3.62
CA GLY A 159 -15.73 -6.01 4.50
C GLY A 159 -14.48 -5.11 4.47
N GLY A 160 -14.61 -3.88 3.98
CA GLY A 160 -13.56 -2.87 4.06
C GLY A 160 -13.69 -1.97 5.28
N MET A 161 -12.88 -0.91 5.33
CA MET A 161 -12.85 0.02 6.45
C MET A 161 -13.22 1.43 6.02
N TYR A 162 -13.92 2.16 6.89
CA TYR A 162 -14.12 3.61 6.74
C TYR A 162 -13.18 4.33 7.72
N VAL A 163 -12.22 5.09 7.19
CA VAL A 163 -11.23 5.84 7.96
C VAL A 163 -11.50 7.33 7.79
N ARG A 164 -11.54 8.08 8.91
CA ARG A 164 -11.64 9.54 8.89
C ARG A 164 -10.23 10.13 8.84
N PHE A 165 -9.97 11.04 7.92
CA PHE A 165 -8.65 11.67 7.73
C PHE A 165 -8.16 12.42 8.98
N PHE A 166 -9.07 12.85 9.86
CA PHE A 166 -8.71 13.54 11.11
C PHE A 166 -8.18 12.60 12.21
N GLU A 167 -8.27 11.29 12.02
CA GLU A 167 -7.86 10.30 13.01
C GLU A 167 -6.96 9.29 12.31
N LEU A 168 -5.65 9.59 12.32
CA LEU A 168 -4.46 8.72 12.13
C LEU A 168 -3.48 9.18 11.02
N PHE A 169 -2.28 9.55 11.50
CA PHE A 169 -0.98 9.30 10.86
C PHE A 169 -0.46 10.22 9.74
N VAL A 170 -0.03 11.41 10.18
CA VAL A 170 1.16 12.10 9.62
C VAL A 170 2.48 11.44 10.11
N CYS A 171 2.43 10.56 11.13
CA CYS A 171 3.64 10.05 11.82
C CYS A 171 4.33 8.79 11.24
N SER A 172 3.80 8.05 10.26
CA SER A 172 4.52 6.88 9.69
C SER A 172 5.22 7.17 8.36
N VAL A 173 5.03 8.37 7.79
CA VAL A 173 5.52 8.72 6.44
C VAL A 173 6.72 9.67 6.48
N ILE A 174 7.16 10.14 7.66
CA ILE A 174 8.30 11.06 7.83
C ILE A 174 9.55 10.32 8.30
N ARG A 175 9.96 9.27 7.59
CA ARG A 175 11.32 8.74 7.74
C ARG A 175 11.77 7.92 6.53
N GLN A 176 12.13 8.61 5.45
CA GLN A 176 13.54 8.72 5.03
C GLN A 176 13.66 9.35 3.64
N LEU A 177 14.76 10.09 3.51
CA LEU A 177 15.13 11.03 2.46
C LEU A 177 15.79 10.34 1.25
N GLU A 178 15.73 11.04 0.11
CA GLU A 178 16.74 11.10 -0.96
C GLU A 178 17.13 9.80 -1.71
N ASN A 179 16.84 9.75 -3.02
CA ASN A 179 17.85 10.10 -4.02
C ASN A 179 17.35 10.10 -5.47
N ASN A 180 17.89 11.05 -6.23
CA ASN A 180 17.73 11.23 -7.68
C ASN A 180 18.17 9.99 -8.49
N SER A 181 17.51 9.73 -9.62
CA SER A 181 18.21 9.40 -10.87
C SER A 181 17.28 9.43 -12.10
N GLU A 182 17.80 10.06 -13.15
CA GLU A 182 17.29 10.05 -14.52
C GLU A 182 17.20 8.62 -15.09
N PRO A 183 16.36 8.37 -16.11
CA PRO A 183 16.34 7.07 -16.78
C PRO A 183 17.60 6.91 -17.65
N CYS A 184 18.55 6.10 -17.18
CA CYS A 184 19.64 5.56 -17.98
C CYS A 184 19.11 4.46 -18.92
N LEU A 185 19.41 4.55 -20.21
CA LEU A 185 19.15 3.51 -21.22
C LEU A 185 20.09 2.32 -20.96
N THR A 186 19.62 1.29 -20.26
CA THR A 186 20.38 0.05 -20.06
C THR A 186 20.06 -1.00 -21.12
N LEU A 187 21.10 -1.71 -21.56
CA LEU A 187 21.04 -2.80 -22.55
C LEU A 187 20.40 -4.09 -21.98
N ASP A 188 20.26 -4.17 -20.66
CA ASP A 188 19.75 -5.31 -19.91
C ASP A 188 18.23 -5.27 -19.75
N GLY A 189 17.61 -6.45 -19.80
CA GLY A 189 16.18 -6.63 -19.60
C GLY A 189 15.85 -8.07 -19.26
N TYR A 190 14.66 -8.28 -18.71
CA TYR A 190 14.21 -9.57 -18.20
C TYR A 190 13.46 -10.34 -19.28
N PHE A 191 13.76 -11.63 -19.41
CA PHE A 191 13.06 -12.50 -20.34
C PHE A 191 11.99 -13.31 -19.62
N CYS A 192 10.79 -13.37 -20.20
CA CYS A 192 9.78 -14.30 -19.73
C CYS A 192 10.25 -15.75 -19.98
N PRO A 193 10.20 -16.65 -18.98
CA PRO A 193 10.62 -18.03 -19.15
C PRO A 193 9.70 -18.84 -20.08
N GLN A 194 8.43 -18.42 -20.23
CA GLN A 194 7.43 -19.11 -21.06
C GLN A 194 7.37 -18.55 -22.49
N CYS A 195 7.28 -17.22 -22.64
CA CYS A 195 7.07 -16.56 -23.93
C CYS A 195 8.36 -16.02 -24.57
N ARG A 196 9.49 -15.97 -23.84
CA ARG A 196 10.76 -15.32 -24.23
C ARG A 196 10.65 -13.84 -24.62
N ALA A 197 9.51 -13.19 -24.36
CA ALA A 197 9.39 -11.75 -24.55
C ALA A 197 10.31 -11.00 -23.56
N LYS A 198 10.96 -9.94 -24.04
CA LYS A 198 11.85 -9.08 -23.25
C LYS A 198 11.05 -7.95 -22.60
N TYR A 199 11.30 -7.73 -21.32
CA TYR A 199 10.72 -6.67 -20.51
C TYR A 199 11.83 -5.82 -19.91
N CYS A 200 11.65 -4.51 -19.85
CA CYS A 200 12.65 -3.59 -19.32
C CYS A 200 12.66 -3.55 -17.79
N GLU A 201 11.57 -3.95 -17.15
CA GLU A 201 11.39 -3.89 -15.70
C GLU A 201 10.59 -5.10 -15.21
N LEU A 202 10.82 -5.47 -13.96
CA LEU A 202 10.01 -6.40 -13.19
C LEU A 202 9.50 -5.66 -11.96
N PRO A 203 8.36 -6.06 -11.41
CA PRO A 203 7.49 -7.16 -11.86
C PRO A 203 6.43 -6.72 -12.87
N VAL A 204 6.14 -7.59 -13.84
CA VAL A 204 5.16 -7.31 -14.91
C VAL A 204 4.46 -8.58 -15.37
N GLU A 205 3.23 -8.48 -15.85
CA GLU A 205 2.53 -9.59 -16.50
C GLU A 205 2.94 -9.70 -17.99
N CYS A 206 3.43 -10.88 -18.44
CA CYS A 206 3.82 -11.08 -19.85
C CYS A 206 2.60 -10.87 -20.75
N LYS A 207 2.59 -9.79 -21.55
CA LYS A 207 1.52 -9.48 -22.52
C LYS A 207 1.32 -10.53 -23.62
N VAL A 208 2.27 -11.46 -23.79
CA VAL A 208 2.16 -12.56 -24.77
C VAL A 208 1.51 -13.81 -24.17
N CYS A 209 1.81 -14.18 -22.92
CA CYS A 209 1.34 -15.44 -22.32
C CYS A 209 0.57 -15.30 -20.99
N GLY A 210 0.42 -14.09 -20.46
CA GLY A 210 -0.26 -13.81 -19.19
C GLY A 210 0.52 -14.20 -17.93
N LEU A 211 1.76 -14.71 -18.05
CA LEU A 211 2.56 -15.11 -16.90
C LEU A 211 3.06 -13.88 -16.13
N THR A 212 2.79 -13.80 -14.83
CA THR A 212 3.36 -12.78 -13.94
C THR A 212 4.85 -13.02 -13.74
N LEU A 213 5.67 -12.08 -14.21
CA LEU A 213 7.12 -12.10 -14.08
C LEU A 213 7.53 -11.34 -12.83
N VAL A 214 8.29 -12.00 -11.97
CA VAL A 214 8.72 -11.49 -10.66
C VAL A 214 10.15 -11.97 -10.41
N SER A 215 10.96 -11.17 -9.71
CA SER A 215 12.31 -11.57 -9.30
C SER A 215 12.30 -12.07 -7.84
N ALA A 216 13.30 -12.86 -7.46
CA ALA A 216 13.44 -13.32 -6.09
C ALA A 216 13.50 -12.18 -5.05
N PRO A 217 14.18 -11.03 -5.29
CA PRO A 217 14.12 -9.87 -4.40
C PRO A 217 12.71 -9.30 -4.21
N HIS A 218 11.90 -9.24 -5.26
CA HIS A 218 10.52 -8.76 -5.17
C HIS A 218 9.65 -9.67 -4.30
N LEU A 219 9.81 -10.99 -4.41
CA LEU A 219 9.10 -11.93 -3.54
C LEU A 219 9.59 -11.86 -2.09
N ALA A 220 10.90 -11.75 -1.89
CA ALA A 220 11.50 -11.65 -0.56
C ALA A 220 11.01 -10.41 0.20
N ARG A 221 10.85 -9.27 -0.49
CA ARG A 221 10.36 -8.03 0.12
C ARG A 221 8.91 -8.12 0.59
N SER A 222 8.01 -8.75 -0.17
CA SER A 222 6.64 -9.01 0.29
C SER A 222 6.57 -10.01 1.45
N TYR A 223 7.57 -10.89 1.58
CA TYR A 223 7.58 -11.93 2.60
C TYR A 223 7.64 -11.37 4.02
N HIS A 224 8.38 -10.28 4.23
CA HIS A 224 8.52 -9.63 5.55
C HIS A 224 7.20 -9.01 6.06
N HIS A 225 6.35 -8.49 5.17
CA HIS A 225 5.05 -7.91 5.53
C HIS A 225 3.96 -8.95 5.73
N LEU A 226 4.03 -10.06 4.98
CA LEU A 226 3.11 -11.18 5.13
C LEU A 226 3.37 -11.96 6.42
N PHE A 227 4.61 -11.96 6.91
CA PHE A 227 5.04 -12.63 8.13
C PHE A 227 5.96 -11.72 8.95
N PRO A 228 5.40 -10.71 9.66
CA PRO A 228 6.20 -9.79 10.44
C PRO A 228 6.98 -10.54 11.53
N LEU A 229 8.19 -10.06 11.82
CA LEU A 229 9.01 -10.61 12.89
C LEU A 229 8.31 -10.42 14.25
N ASP A 230 8.29 -11.47 15.07
CA ASP A 230 7.76 -11.38 16.42
C ASP A 230 8.55 -10.37 17.25
N ALA A 231 7.82 -9.46 17.91
CA ALA A 231 8.41 -8.50 18.84
C ALA A 231 9.29 -9.19 19.87
N PHE A 232 10.49 -8.65 20.08
CA PHE A 232 11.44 -9.13 21.07
C PHE A 232 10.87 -8.96 22.49
N GLN A 233 11.31 -9.83 23.39
CA GLN A 233 10.93 -9.75 24.79
C GLN A 233 11.77 -8.67 25.48
N GLU A 234 11.10 -7.64 25.97
CA GLU A 234 11.72 -6.58 26.76
C GLU A 234 11.95 -7.07 28.20
N VAL A 235 13.19 -6.99 28.67
CA VAL A 235 13.61 -7.41 30.00
C VAL A 235 14.43 -6.29 30.64
N PRO A 236 14.15 -5.86 31.89
CA PRO A 236 14.98 -4.90 32.59
C PRO A 236 16.43 -5.42 32.75
N LEU A 237 17.42 -4.55 32.57
CA LEU A 237 18.85 -4.91 32.65
C LEU A 237 19.23 -5.53 34.00
N GLU A 238 18.50 -5.20 35.06
CA GLU A 238 18.67 -5.70 36.42
C GLU A 238 18.33 -7.20 36.54
N GLU A 239 17.39 -7.68 35.73
CA GLU A 239 16.93 -9.08 35.71
C GLU A 239 17.71 -9.94 34.70
N TYR A 240 18.46 -9.30 33.81
CA TYR A 240 19.20 -9.98 32.75
C TYR A 240 20.52 -10.57 33.25
N GLN A 241 20.64 -11.90 33.21
CA GLN A 241 21.82 -12.65 33.68
C GLN A 241 22.86 -12.98 32.59
N GLY A 242 22.70 -12.45 31.37
CA GLY A 242 23.59 -12.72 30.23
C GLY A 242 24.72 -11.70 30.05
N GLU A 243 25.53 -11.91 29.01
CA GLU A 243 26.57 -10.95 28.61
C GLU A 243 25.91 -9.63 28.18
N ARG A 244 26.42 -8.50 28.68
CA ARG A 244 25.93 -7.15 28.38
C ARG A 244 26.39 -6.66 27.00
N CYS A 245 26.50 -7.54 26.02
CA CYS A 245 26.91 -7.22 24.67
C CYS A 245 25.74 -7.45 23.74
N CYS A 246 25.46 -6.47 22.89
CA CYS A 246 24.45 -6.58 21.85
C CYS A 246 24.98 -7.49 20.73
N GLN A 247 24.22 -8.52 20.35
CA GLN A 247 24.62 -9.45 19.28
C GLN A 247 24.64 -8.77 17.90
N GLY A 248 23.86 -7.69 17.70
CA GLY A 248 23.78 -6.97 16.43
C GLY A 248 24.98 -6.03 16.19
N CYS A 249 25.23 -5.11 17.12
CA CYS A 249 26.27 -4.09 16.99
C CYS A 249 27.57 -4.41 17.74
N GLN A 250 27.62 -5.51 18.51
CA GLN A 250 28.74 -5.91 19.36
C GLN A 250 29.13 -4.86 20.42
N ALA A 251 28.26 -3.88 20.67
CA ALA A 251 28.48 -2.85 21.67
C ALA A 251 27.87 -3.24 23.03
N GLU A 252 28.42 -2.66 24.10
CA GLU A 252 27.88 -2.84 25.45
C GLU A 252 26.49 -2.20 25.58
N ILE A 253 25.53 -2.94 26.13
CA ILE A 253 24.16 -2.46 26.35
C ILE A 253 24.14 -1.58 27.60
N LYS A 254 23.93 -0.27 27.39
CA LYS A 254 23.87 0.74 28.46
C LYS A 254 22.44 1.16 28.82
N ASP A 255 21.46 0.69 28.06
CA ASP A 255 20.05 1.03 28.23
C ASP A 255 19.45 0.31 29.45
N GLN A 256 18.34 0.84 29.97
CA GLN A 256 17.63 0.24 31.11
C GLN A 256 17.02 -1.12 30.77
N ASN A 257 16.73 -1.37 29.49
CA ASN A 257 16.07 -2.57 29.00
C ASN A 257 16.92 -3.27 27.94
N VAL A 258 16.85 -4.60 27.95
CA VAL A 258 17.47 -5.50 26.98
C VAL A 258 16.36 -6.18 26.18
N TYR A 259 16.52 -6.27 24.86
CA TYR A 259 15.55 -6.90 23.97
C TYR A 259 16.04 -8.29 23.57
N ILE A 260 15.26 -9.33 23.89
CA ILE A 260 15.65 -10.73 23.70
C ILE A 260 14.78 -11.38 22.62
N CYS A 261 15.41 -11.97 21.61
CA CYS A 261 14.69 -12.72 20.59
C CYS A 261 14.05 -13.99 21.18
N LYS A 262 12.77 -14.25 20.88
CA LYS A 262 12.05 -15.41 21.41
C LYS A 262 12.60 -16.75 20.91
N THR A 263 13.18 -16.77 19.71
CA THR A 263 13.64 -17.98 19.01
C THR A 263 15.10 -18.30 19.34
N CYS A 264 16.05 -17.42 18.98
CA CYS A 264 17.49 -17.66 19.21
C CYS A 264 17.97 -17.23 20.61
N LYS A 265 17.14 -16.57 21.43
CA LYS A 265 17.50 -16.07 22.77
C LYS A 265 18.67 -15.08 22.83
N ASN A 266 19.13 -14.57 21.68
CA ASN A 266 20.17 -13.53 21.61
C ASN A 266 19.64 -12.17 22.09
N ALA A 267 20.53 -11.37 22.69
CA ALA A 267 20.23 -10.06 23.24
C ALA A 267 20.61 -8.91 22.31
N PHE A 268 19.76 -7.88 22.27
CA PHE A 268 19.87 -6.71 21.42
C PHE A 268 19.64 -5.43 22.24
N CYS A 269 20.31 -4.34 21.86
CA CYS A 269 20.04 -2.99 22.37
C CYS A 269 18.81 -2.37 21.68
N VAL A 270 18.32 -1.24 22.19
CA VAL A 270 17.17 -0.51 21.63
C VAL A 270 17.38 -0.18 20.15
N GLU A 271 18.58 0.31 19.78
CA GLU A 271 18.88 0.70 18.40
C GLU A 271 18.85 -0.49 17.43
N CYS A 272 19.37 -1.64 17.87
CA CYS A 272 19.34 -2.86 17.08
C CYS A 272 17.93 -3.44 17.00
N ASP A 273 17.13 -3.35 18.06
CA ASP A 273 15.73 -3.77 18.06
C ASP A 273 14.92 -2.99 17.03
N VAL A 274 15.00 -1.66 17.07
CA VAL A 274 14.36 -0.77 16.08
C VAL A 274 14.84 -1.08 14.67
N PHE A 275 16.16 -1.20 14.46
CA PHE A 275 16.69 -1.50 13.13
C PHE A 275 16.24 -2.87 12.60
N VAL A 276 16.18 -3.88 13.45
CA VAL A 276 15.72 -5.22 13.08
C VAL A 276 14.25 -5.22 12.73
N HIS A 277 13.39 -4.53 13.48
CA HIS A 277 11.95 -4.51 13.20
C HIS A 277 11.57 -3.57 12.06
N ASP A 278 12.25 -2.42 11.91
CA ASP A 278 11.89 -1.42 10.90
C ASP A 278 12.60 -1.62 9.56
N SER A 279 13.84 -2.11 9.56
CA SER A 279 14.69 -2.15 8.35
C SER A 279 15.04 -3.57 7.90
N LEU A 280 15.49 -4.42 8.82
CA LEU A 280 16.04 -5.74 8.45
C LEU A 280 14.96 -6.83 8.35
N HIS A 281 13.89 -6.67 9.12
CA HIS A 281 12.70 -7.52 9.24
C HIS A 281 13.00 -9.01 9.50
N CYS A 282 14.22 -9.31 9.94
CA CYS A 282 14.70 -10.64 10.28
C CYS A 282 15.68 -10.52 11.46
N CYS A 283 15.62 -11.44 12.42
CA CYS A 283 16.59 -11.46 13.50
C CYS A 283 17.94 -12.01 12.98
N PRO A 284 19.06 -11.25 13.08
CA PRO A 284 20.38 -11.72 12.64
C PRO A 284 20.83 -13.01 13.34
N GLY A 285 20.47 -13.18 14.62
CA GLY A 285 20.79 -14.38 15.39
C GLY A 285 20.15 -15.65 14.81
N CYS A 286 18.87 -15.57 14.41
CA CYS A 286 18.15 -16.70 13.82
C CYS A 286 18.66 -17.11 12.43
N ILE A 287 19.36 -16.20 11.73
CA ILE A 287 19.95 -16.50 10.42
C ILE A 287 21.24 -17.31 10.60
N HIS A 288 22.03 -17.01 11.62
CA HIS A 288 23.28 -17.71 11.92
C HIS A 288 23.04 -19.02 12.67
N GLU A 289 22.06 -19.06 13.56
CA GLU A 289 21.60 -20.28 14.20
C GLU A 289 20.50 -20.89 13.34
N HIS A 290 20.89 -21.65 12.31
CA HIS A 290 19.94 -22.62 11.75
C HIS A 290 19.43 -23.46 12.93
N PRO A 291 18.11 -23.49 13.22
CA PRO A 291 17.61 -24.35 14.26
C PRO A 291 18.05 -25.77 13.92
N ALA A 292 18.68 -26.45 14.89
CA ALA A 292 18.81 -27.89 14.81
C ALA A 292 17.42 -28.45 14.45
N PRO A 293 17.32 -29.36 13.46
CA PRO A 293 16.03 -29.80 12.96
C PRO A 293 15.17 -30.24 14.13
N VAL A 294 13.98 -29.62 14.25
CA VAL A 294 12.96 -30.04 15.21
C VAL A 294 12.65 -31.49 14.86
N SER A 295 13.15 -32.42 15.68
CA SER A 295 12.88 -33.84 15.54
C SER A 295 11.37 -34.04 15.71
N VAL A 296 10.72 -34.38 14.59
CA VAL A 296 9.34 -34.89 14.52
C VAL A 296 9.25 -36.20 15.29
#